data_AF-A0A4Q7FVI1-F1
#
_entry.id   AF-A0A4Q7FVI1-F1
#
_cell.length_a   1.000
_cell.length_b   1.000
_cell.length_c   1.000
_cell.angle_alpha   90.00
_cell.angle_beta   90.00
_cell.angle_gamma   90.00
#
_symmetry.space_group_name_H-M   'P 1'
#
loop_
_entity.id
_entity.type
_entity.pdbx_description
1 polymer ?
#
loop_
_entity_poly.entity_id
_entity_poly.type
_entity_poly.pdbx_seq_one_letter_code
_entity_poly.pdbx_strand_id
1 'polypeptide(L)'
;MANVALQVIGSNNPPGPIEYAQSVIDEINGWLSDHPTIETEEDARAAKPFLDRAKFALEDVEKERDSKVRPLNEQVSAINAEYKAVHNTDSKKPGRFDKIVLELKSRVAAFMLREEQRRQREAEEARRAQEEAERIAREAEAREQEALANAKAGEVVDVAEVTQQADAAFEEFERQSRFAARAERDTRVKIGGGFAKAAGLRDVETLHLDSYNLALKAIGPNDKIRDAILSAARDYRKLHGDLPPGVSATYERKL
;
A
#
# COMPACT_ATOMS: atom_id res chain seq x y z
N MET A 1 -85.98 -3.84 -9.84
CA MET A 1 -84.85 -3.75 -10.78
C MET A 1 -83.60 -4.14 -10.00
N ALA A 2 -83.14 -5.38 -10.14
CA ALA A 2 -81.99 -5.90 -9.40
C ALA A 2 -80.68 -5.38 -10.00
N ASN A 3 -79.80 -4.83 -9.16
CA ASN A 3 -78.43 -4.49 -9.54
C ASN A 3 -77.64 -5.78 -9.79
N VAL A 4 -77.25 -6.01 -11.03
CA VAL A 4 -76.32 -7.07 -11.41
C VAL A 4 -74.91 -6.57 -11.14
N ALA A 5 -74.27 -7.08 -10.09
CA ALA A 5 -72.86 -6.87 -9.86
C ALA A 5 -72.06 -7.73 -10.86
N LEU A 6 -71.36 -7.08 -11.78
CA LEU A 6 -70.37 -7.72 -12.67
C LEU A 6 -69.20 -8.20 -11.80
N GLN A 7 -69.13 -9.51 -11.56
CA GLN A 7 -67.93 -10.15 -11.01
C GLN A 7 -66.81 -10.07 -12.04
N VAL A 8 -65.72 -9.38 -11.68
CA VAL A 8 -64.46 -9.40 -12.43
C VAL A 8 -63.83 -10.78 -12.25
N ILE A 9 -64.01 -11.65 -13.24
CA ILE A 9 -63.33 -12.95 -13.32
C ILE A 9 -61.93 -12.73 -13.90
N GLY A 10 -60.91 -13.17 -13.17
CA GLY A 10 -59.58 -13.48 -13.73
C GLY A 10 -58.46 -12.51 -13.37
N SER A 11 -57.83 -12.71 -12.21
CA SER A 11 -56.40 -12.40 -12.05
C SER A 11 -55.62 -13.68 -12.32
N ASN A 12 -55.26 -13.91 -13.57
CA ASN A 12 -54.22 -14.88 -13.89
C ASN A 12 -52.88 -14.19 -13.62
N ASN A 13 -52.35 -14.35 -12.40
CA ASN A 13 -51.01 -13.87 -12.10
C ASN A 13 -50.03 -14.97 -12.55
N PRO A 14 -49.35 -14.84 -13.70
CA PRO A 14 -48.38 -15.85 -14.13
C PRO A 14 -47.28 -16.01 -13.07
N PRO A 15 -46.70 -17.21 -12.93
CA PRO A 15 -45.63 -17.45 -11.97
C PRO A 15 -44.46 -16.51 -12.24
N GLY A 16 -43.82 -16.05 -11.17
CA GLY A 16 -42.62 -15.22 -11.28
C GLY A 16 -41.45 -16.00 -11.91
N PRO A 17 -40.41 -15.33 -12.43
CA PRO A 17 -39.25 -16.00 -13.05
C PRO A 17 -38.61 -17.09 -12.18
N ILE A 18 -38.56 -16.88 -10.85
CA ILE A 18 -38.04 -17.87 -9.89
C ILE A 18 -38.96 -19.10 -9.80
N GLU A 19 -40.26 -18.89 -9.71
CA GLU A 19 -41.25 -19.96 -9.64
C GLU A 19 -41.29 -20.76 -10.94
N TYR A 20 -41.16 -20.07 -12.09
CA TYR A 20 -41.02 -20.72 -13.38
C TYR A 20 -39.72 -21.52 -13.50
N ALA A 21 -38.59 -20.98 -13.06
CA ALA A 21 -37.32 -21.71 -13.04
C ALA A 21 -37.39 -22.97 -12.16
N GLN A 22 -38.09 -22.91 -11.02
CA GLN A 22 -38.34 -24.08 -10.18
C GLN A 22 -39.16 -25.15 -10.93
N SER A 23 -40.21 -24.74 -11.66
CA SER A 23 -40.99 -25.68 -12.46
C SER A 23 -40.15 -26.35 -13.55
N VAL A 24 -39.23 -25.62 -14.19
CA VAL A 24 -38.30 -26.16 -15.20
C VAL A 24 -37.31 -27.14 -14.56
N ILE A 25 -36.82 -26.86 -13.35
CA ILE A 25 -35.97 -27.79 -12.58
C ILE A 25 -36.72 -29.09 -12.30
N ASP A 26 -37.98 -29.01 -11.87
CA ASP A 26 -38.79 -30.19 -11.57
C ASP A 26 -39.08 -31.02 -12.84
N GLU A 27 -39.35 -30.36 -13.98
CA GLU A 27 -39.49 -31.01 -15.29
C GLU A 27 -38.20 -31.73 -15.74
N ILE A 28 -37.05 -31.08 -15.58
CA ILE A 28 -35.74 -31.65 -15.92
C ILE A 28 -35.45 -32.86 -15.02
N ASN A 29 -35.67 -32.74 -13.72
CA ASN A 29 -35.46 -33.83 -12.77
C ASN A 29 -36.36 -35.03 -13.06
N GLY A 30 -37.62 -34.78 -13.42
CA GLY A 30 -38.54 -35.82 -13.88
C GLY A 30 -38.00 -36.54 -15.11
N TRP A 31 -37.56 -35.80 -16.13
CA TRP A 31 -37.01 -36.39 -17.35
C TRP A 31 -35.71 -37.17 -17.12
N LEU A 32 -34.80 -36.64 -16.30
CA LEU A 32 -33.53 -37.29 -15.93
C LEU A 32 -33.73 -38.55 -15.09
N SER A 33 -34.83 -38.66 -14.34
CA SER A 33 -35.15 -39.87 -13.56
C SER A 33 -35.44 -41.06 -14.47
N ASP A 34 -36.06 -40.81 -15.62
CA ASP A 34 -36.35 -41.83 -16.64
C ASP A 34 -35.18 -42.03 -17.62
N HIS A 35 -34.26 -41.07 -17.73
CA HIS A 35 -33.11 -41.07 -18.65
C HIS A 35 -31.80 -40.77 -17.90
N PRO A 36 -31.27 -41.72 -17.11
CA PRO A 36 -30.09 -41.50 -16.27
C PRO A 36 -28.80 -41.27 -17.08
N THR A 37 -28.74 -41.79 -18.31
CA THR A 37 -27.65 -41.57 -19.28
C THR A 37 -28.24 -41.20 -20.64
N ILE A 38 -27.57 -40.30 -21.35
CA ILE A 38 -27.91 -39.96 -22.75
C ILE A 38 -26.99 -40.79 -23.65
N GLU A 39 -27.52 -41.88 -24.20
CA GLU A 39 -26.73 -42.85 -24.97
C GLU A 39 -27.00 -42.76 -26.47
N THR A 40 -28.19 -42.27 -26.86
CA THR A 40 -28.60 -42.18 -28.27
C THR A 40 -28.77 -40.74 -28.76
N GLU A 41 -28.73 -40.53 -30.08
CA GLU A 41 -29.02 -39.23 -30.70
C GLU A 41 -30.47 -38.78 -30.44
N GLU A 42 -31.39 -39.74 -30.36
CA GLU A 42 -32.81 -39.46 -30.06
C GLU A 42 -32.98 -38.92 -28.64
N ASP A 43 -32.27 -39.50 -27.65
CA ASP A 43 -32.25 -39.00 -26.27
C ASP A 43 -31.68 -37.57 -26.21
N ALA A 44 -30.60 -37.31 -26.95
CA ALA A 44 -29.99 -35.98 -27.01
C ALA A 44 -30.94 -34.95 -27.65
N ARG A 45 -31.69 -35.34 -28.69
CA ARG A 45 -32.69 -34.49 -29.34
C ARG A 45 -33.89 -34.25 -28.42
N ALA A 46 -34.28 -35.23 -27.61
CA ALA A 46 -35.34 -35.11 -26.60
C ALA A 46 -34.91 -34.25 -25.41
N ALA A 47 -33.63 -34.27 -25.02
CA ALA A 47 -33.07 -33.45 -23.95
C ALA A 47 -32.97 -31.96 -24.33
N LYS A 48 -32.78 -31.66 -25.62
CA LYS A 48 -32.49 -30.30 -26.10
C LYS A 48 -33.54 -29.24 -25.71
N PRO A 49 -34.86 -29.47 -25.85
CA PRO A 49 -35.88 -28.53 -25.38
C PRO A 49 -35.81 -28.21 -23.88
N PHE A 50 -35.42 -29.16 -23.05
CA PHE A 50 -35.24 -28.93 -21.61
C PHE A 50 -34.03 -28.02 -21.33
N LEU A 51 -32.92 -28.22 -22.06
CA LEU A 51 -31.77 -27.32 -21.99
C LEU A 51 -32.12 -25.90 -22.42
N ASP A 52 -32.90 -25.73 -23.49
CA ASP A 52 -33.32 -24.42 -23.96
C ASP A 52 -34.27 -23.74 -22.96
N ARG A 53 -35.25 -24.47 -22.40
CA ARG A 53 -36.11 -23.95 -21.33
C ARG A 53 -35.33 -23.55 -20.08
N ALA A 54 -34.37 -24.37 -19.66
CA ALA A 54 -33.49 -24.05 -18.53
C ALA A 54 -32.73 -22.75 -18.77
N LYS A 55 -32.15 -22.61 -19.97
CA LYS A 55 -31.43 -21.40 -20.36
C LYS A 55 -32.33 -20.16 -20.31
N PHE A 56 -33.51 -20.21 -20.90
CA PHE A 56 -34.43 -19.06 -20.87
C PHE A 56 -34.92 -18.72 -19.47
N ALA A 57 -35.25 -19.73 -18.65
CA ALA A 57 -35.66 -19.52 -17.27
C ALA A 57 -34.56 -18.84 -16.44
N LEU A 58 -33.29 -19.24 -16.63
CA LEU A 58 -32.15 -18.60 -16.00
C LEU A 58 -31.95 -17.16 -16.48
N GLU A 59 -32.06 -16.91 -17.79
CA GLU A 59 -31.98 -15.56 -18.35
C GLU A 59 -33.06 -14.63 -17.77
N ASP A 60 -34.30 -15.12 -17.60
CA ASP A 60 -35.39 -14.33 -17.03
C ASP A 60 -35.19 -14.04 -15.54
N VAL A 61 -34.70 -15.00 -14.75
CA VAL A 61 -34.33 -14.77 -13.34
C VAL A 61 -33.24 -13.71 -13.23
N GLU A 62 -32.18 -13.82 -14.05
CA GLU A 62 -31.08 -12.85 -14.05
C GLU A 62 -31.54 -11.46 -14.49
N LYS A 63 -32.42 -11.38 -15.49
CA LYS A 63 -33.00 -10.12 -15.96
C LYS A 63 -33.88 -9.46 -14.90
N GLU A 64 -34.71 -10.23 -14.20
CA GLU A 64 -35.51 -9.71 -13.08
C GLU A 64 -34.61 -9.19 -11.96
N ARG A 65 -33.60 -9.97 -11.55
CA ARG A 65 -32.61 -9.54 -10.56
C ARG A 65 -31.93 -8.24 -10.99
N ASP A 66 -31.42 -8.19 -12.22
CA ASP A 66 -30.72 -7.00 -12.74
C ASP A 66 -31.65 -5.78 -12.79
N SER A 67 -32.91 -5.93 -13.20
CA SER A 67 -33.89 -4.83 -13.19
C SER A 67 -34.13 -4.25 -11.80
N LYS A 68 -34.06 -5.07 -10.74
CA LYS A 68 -34.22 -4.65 -9.35
C LYS A 68 -32.93 -4.02 -8.80
N VAL A 69 -31.77 -4.58 -9.16
CA VAL A 69 -30.48 -4.18 -8.61
C VAL A 69 -29.85 -3.00 -9.34
N ARG A 70 -30.04 -2.88 -10.66
CA ARG A 70 -29.51 -1.79 -11.49
C ARG A 70 -29.82 -0.39 -10.95
N PRO A 71 -31.08 -0.02 -10.63
CA PRO A 71 -31.37 1.31 -10.08
C PRO A 71 -30.71 1.54 -8.71
N LEU A 72 -30.54 0.48 -7.90
CA LEU A 72 -29.82 0.59 -6.62
C LEU A 72 -28.33 0.81 -6.84
N ASN A 73 -27.73 0.10 -7.78
CA ASN A 73 -26.32 0.30 -8.17
C ASN A 73 -26.09 1.71 -8.73
N GLU A 74 -27.03 2.24 -9.50
CA GLU A 74 -26.97 3.62 -10.00
C GLU A 74 -27.02 4.64 -8.84
N GLN A 75 -27.92 4.44 -7.86
CA GLN A 75 -27.98 5.28 -6.66
C GLN A 75 -26.70 5.20 -5.83
N VAL A 76 -26.18 4.00 -5.58
CA VAL A 76 -24.92 3.78 -4.87
C VAL A 76 -23.76 4.43 -5.64
N SER A 77 -23.74 4.32 -6.97
CA SER A 77 -22.75 4.97 -7.81
C SER A 77 -22.82 6.49 -7.72
N ALA A 78 -24.02 7.07 -7.71
CA ALA A 78 -24.22 8.52 -7.57
C ALA A 78 -23.74 9.04 -6.21
N ILE A 79 -24.11 8.35 -5.12
CA ILE A 79 -23.62 8.67 -3.77
C ILE A 79 -22.09 8.58 -3.76
N ASN A 80 -21.52 7.47 -4.23
CA ASN A 80 -20.08 7.29 -4.28
C ASN A 80 -19.38 8.37 -5.10
N ALA A 81 -19.98 8.86 -6.20
CA ALA A 81 -19.42 9.93 -7.01
C ALA A 81 -19.35 11.26 -6.24
N GLU A 82 -20.39 11.60 -5.46
CA GLU A 82 -20.42 12.81 -4.63
C GLU A 82 -19.30 12.79 -3.58
N TYR A 83 -19.18 11.67 -2.84
CA TYR A 83 -18.13 11.54 -1.83
C TYR A 83 -16.74 11.48 -2.46
N LYS A 84 -16.55 10.73 -3.56
CA LYS A 84 -15.26 10.64 -4.28
C LYS A 84 -14.81 11.97 -4.87
N ALA A 85 -15.74 12.88 -5.20
CA ALA A 85 -15.37 14.23 -5.63
C ALA A 85 -14.66 15.02 -4.51
N VAL A 86 -15.00 14.75 -3.25
CA VAL A 86 -14.40 15.40 -2.08
C VAL A 86 -13.21 14.60 -1.55
N HIS A 87 -13.40 13.31 -1.26
CA HIS A 87 -12.41 12.39 -0.73
C HIS A 87 -12.41 11.08 -1.53
N ASN A 88 -11.30 10.74 -2.15
CA ASN A 88 -11.13 9.51 -2.91
C ASN A 88 -9.89 8.76 -2.44
N THR A 89 -10.07 7.47 -2.16
CA THR A 89 -9.00 6.57 -1.75
C THR A 89 -8.05 6.20 -2.90
N ASP A 90 -8.46 6.40 -4.16
CA ASP A 90 -7.58 6.21 -5.31
C ASP A 90 -6.56 7.35 -5.41
N SER A 91 -5.28 7.02 -5.17
CA SER A 91 -4.16 7.96 -5.22
C SER A 91 -3.96 8.62 -6.59
N LYS A 92 -4.47 8.02 -7.68
CA LYS A 92 -4.40 8.59 -9.03
C LYS A 92 -5.47 9.64 -9.29
N LYS A 93 -6.55 9.64 -8.50
CA LYS A 93 -7.71 10.53 -8.68
C LYS A 93 -8.16 11.12 -7.35
N PRO A 94 -7.27 11.83 -6.62
CA PRO A 94 -7.61 12.39 -5.31
C PRO A 94 -8.79 13.36 -5.42
N GLY A 95 -9.65 13.33 -4.41
CA GLY A 95 -10.74 14.29 -4.29
C GLY A 95 -10.21 15.71 -4.00
N ARG A 96 -11.10 16.70 -4.04
CA ARG A 96 -10.71 18.11 -3.78
C ARG A 96 -10.08 18.30 -2.40
N PHE A 97 -10.64 17.65 -1.37
CA PHE A 97 -10.12 17.73 -0.01
C PHE A 97 -8.73 17.10 0.08
N ASP A 98 -8.56 15.91 -0.53
CA ASP A 98 -7.27 15.22 -0.54
C ASP A 98 -6.17 16.05 -1.20
N LYS A 99 -6.47 16.70 -2.33
CA LYS A 99 -5.51 17.59 -3.01
C LYS A 99 -5.02 18.70 -2.10
N ILE A 100 -5.94 19.37 -1.39
CA ILE A 100 -5.60 20.46 -0.47
C ILE A 100 -4.80 19.93 0.73
N VAL A 101 -5.22 18.80 1.31
CA VAL A 101 -4.50 18.17 2.43
C VAL A 101 -3.11 17.70 2.02
N LEU A 102 -2.97 17.10 0.84
CA LEU A 102 -1.68 16.69 0.27
C LEU A 102 -0.76 17.88 0.05
N GLU A 103 -1.28 18.98 -0.49
CA GLU A 103 -0.53 20.23 -0.66
C GLU A 103 -0.06 20.79 0.70
N LEU A 104 -0.94 20.82 1.71
CA LEU A 104 -0.56 21.24 3.06
C LEU A 104 0.52 20.32 3.65
N LYS A 105 0.36 19.00 3.53
CA LYS A 105 1.36 18.01 3.98
C LYS A 105 2.70 18.24 3.29
N SER A 106 2.69 18.50 1.98
CA SER A 106 3.90 18.80 1.20
C SER A 106 4.61 20.05 1.72
N ARG A 107 3.88 21.14 1.98
CA ARG A 107 4.47 22.38 2.53
C ARG A 107 5.03 22.19 3.94
N VAL A 108 4.31 21.45 4.79
CA VAL A 108 4.78 21.12 6.14
C VAL A 108 6.04 20.26 6.06
N ALA A 109 6.05 19.23 5.21
CA ALA A 109 7.23 18.38 5.00
C ALA A 109 8.43 19.18 4.47
N ALA A 110 8.21 20.10 3.52
CA ALA A 110 9.26 20.97 2.99
C ALA A 110 9.85 21.90 4.08
N PHE A 111 9.00 22.41 4.99
CA PHE A 111 9.49 23.16 6.15
C PHE A 111 10.32 22.27 7.08
N MET A 112 9.84 21.08 7.43
CA MET A 112 10.55 20.14 8.30
C MET A 112 11.91 19.76 7.71
N LEU A 113 11.98 19.48 6.41
CA LEU A 113 13.23 19.15 5.72
C LEU A 113 14.24 20.31 5.77
N ARG A 114 13.79 21.55 5.53
CA ARG A 114 14.66 22.72 5.65
C ARG A 114 15.17 22.92 7.07
N GLU A 115 14.32 22.71 8.06
CA GLU A 115 14.70 22.80 9.46
C GLU A 115 15.65 21.68 9.88
N GLU A 116 15.44 20.44 9.42
CA GLU A 116 16.38 19.33 9.66
C GLU A 116 17.74 19.62 9.04
N GLN A 117 17.77 20.14 7.81
CA GLN A 117 19.02 20.56 7.16
C GLN A 117 19.73 21.68 7.93
N ARG A 118 18.98 22.65 8.47
CA ARG A 118 19.54 23.71 9.31
C ARG A 118 20.16 23.12 10.58
N ARG A 119 19.44 22.26 11.31
CA ARG A 119 19.93 21.63 12.54
C ARG A 119 21.09 20.66 12.29
N GLN A 120 21.11 19.99 11.14
CA GLN A 120 22.25 19.17 10.74
C GLN A 120 23.51 20.01 10.53
N ARG A 121 23.41 21.16 9.86
CA ARG A 121 24.54 22.10 9.72
C ARG A 121 25.02 22.61 11.08
N GLU A 122 24.10 22.99 11.96
CA GLU A 122 24.43 23.41 13.33
C GLU A 122 25.12 22.29 14.12
N ALA A 123 24.67 21.04 13.96
CA ALA A 123 25.31 19.88 14.59
C ALA A 123 26.69 19.57 14.00
N GLU A 124 26.89 19.77 12.70
CA GLU A 124 28.20 19.66 12.05
C GLU A 124 29.17 20.76 12.52
N GLU A 125 28.71 22.00 12.62
CA GLU A 125 29.49 23.12 13.17
C GLU A 125 29.87 22.86 14.63
N ALA A 126 28.92 22.38 15.45
CA ALA A 126 29.17 22.00 16.83
C ALA A 126 30.18 20.85 16.95
N ARG A 127 30.13 19.87 16.03
CA ARG A 127 31.12 18.78 15.97
C ARG A 127 32.51 19.30 15.64
N ARG A 128 32.64 20.22 14.67
CA ARG A 128 33.92 20.86 14.34
C ARG A 128 34.48 21.65 15.52
N ALA A 129 33.63 22.41 16.22
CA ALA A 129 34.03 23.13 17.43
C ALA A 129 34.48 22.19 18.55
N GLN A 130 33.80 21.05 18.72
CA GLN A 130 34.24 20.00 19.65
C GLN A 130 35.60 19.42 19.26
N GLU A 131 35.80 19.06 18.00
CA GLU A 131 37.09 18.51 17.50
C GLU A 131 38.24 19.50 17.68
N GLU A 132 38.00 20.79 17.45
CA GLU A 132 38.99 21.85 17.68
C GLU A 132 39.30 22.02 19.17
N ALA A 133 38.26 22.08 20.03
CA ALA A 133 38.44 22.16 21.48
C ALA A 133 39.17 20.92 22.04
N GLU A 134 38.89 19.73 21.50
CA GLU A 134 39.59 18.50 21.86
C GLU A 134 41.07 18.56 21.49
N ARG A 135 41.40 19.06 20.29
CA ARG A 135 42.80 19.26 19.89
C ARG A 135 43.53 20.21 20.84
N ILE A 136 42.91 21.35 21.15
CA ILE A 136 43.50 22.34 22.07
C ILE A 136 43.68 21.75 23.47
N ALA A 137 42.70 21.00 23.98
CA ALA A 137 42.78 20.32 25.27
C ALA A 137 43.93 19.30 25.31
N ARG A 138 44.08 18.46 24.28
CA ARG A 138 45.21 17.50 24.19
C ARG A 138 46.56 18.20 24.10
N GLU A 139 46.66 19.30 23.35
CA GLU A 139 47.89 20.09 23.26
C GLU A 139 48.22 20.80 24.59
N ALA A 140 47.22 21.22 25.36
CA ALA A 140 47.41 21.79 26.69
C ALA A 140 47.81 20.73 27.73
N GLU A 141 47.17 19.56 27.71
CA GLU A 141 47.52 18.42 28.57
C GLU A 141 48.95 17.92 28.28
N ALA A 142 49.36 17.85 27.01
CA ALA A 142 50.73 17.49 26.65
C ALA A 142 51.75 18.49 27.22
N ARG A 143 51.45 19.80 27.14
CA ARG A 143 52.29 20.86 27.71
C ARG A 143 52.35 20.79 29.24
N GLU A 144 51.23 20.46 29.89
CA GLU A 144 51.20 20.26 31.33
C GLU A 144 52.08 19.06 31.75
N GLN A 145 51.96 17.93 31.07
CA GLN A 145 52.78 16.74 31.35
C GLN A 145 54.28 17.02 31.16
N GLU A 146 54.65 17.78 30.13
CA GLU A 146 56.02 18.23 29.89
C GLU A 146 56.51 19.17 31.00
N ALA A 147 55.71 20.16 31.39
CA ALA A 147 56.04 21.09 32.48
C ALA A 147 56.21 20.35 33.83
N LEU A 148 55.35 19.38 34.12
CA LEU A 148 55.45 18.52 35.31
C LEU A 148 56.70 17.64 35.28
N ALA A 149 57.09 17.13 34.10
CA ALA A 149 58.32 16.36 33.93
C ALA A 149 59.57 17.22 34.15
N ASN A 150 59.60 18.43 33.57
CA ASN A 150 60.71 19.38 33.72
C ASN A 150 60.85 19.87 35.16
N ALA A 151 59.73 20.16 35.84
CA ALA A 151 59.72 20.51 37.26
C ALA A 151 60.28 19.37 38.14
N LYS A 152 59.94 18.10 37.83
CA LYS A 152 60.52 16.92 38.51
C LYS A 152 62.02 16.75 38.24
N ALA A 153 62.50 17.18 37.08
CA ALA A 153 63.92 17.18 36.72
C ALA A 153 64.72 18.32 37.37
N GLY A 154 64.07 19.25 38.08
CA GLY A 154 64.71 20.35 38.80
C GLY A 154 64.76 21.67 38.03
N GLU A 155 64.05 21.79 36.90
CA GLU A 155 63.93 23.05 36.17
C GLU A 155 62.87 23.97 36.83
N VAL A 156 63.12 25.29 36.82
CA VAL A 156 62.18 26.28 37.34
C VAL A 156 61.13 26.57 36.28
N VAL A 157 60.00 25.85 36.35
CA VAL A 157 58.84 26.02 35.48
C VAL A 157 57.62 26.38 36.33
N ASP A 158 56.80 27.34 35.88
CA ASP A 158 55.55 27.72 36.56
C ASP A 158 54.43 26.70 36.25
N VAL A 159 54.46 25.57 36.94
CA VAL A 159 53.49 24.47 36.79
C VAL A 159 52.06 24.94 37.05
N ALA A 160 51.86 25.92 37.94
CA ALA A 160 50.52 26.39 38.29
C ALA A 160 49.81 27.05 37.10
N GLU A 161 50.54 27.85 36.31
CA GLU A 161 50.00 28.48 35.11
C GLU A 161 49.65 27.44 34.02
N VAL A 162 50.51 26.44 33.81
CA VAL A 162 50.29 25.42 32.76
C VAL A 162 49.13 24.50 33.11
N THR A 163 49.00 24.08 34.37
CA THR A 163 47.84 23.32 34.87
C THR A 163 46.55 24.14 34.74
N GLN A 164 46.57 25.44 35.08
CA GLN A 164 45.40 26.30 34.91
C GLN A 164 44.96 26.42 33.43
N GLN A 165 45.92 26.46 32.49
CA GLN A 165 45.63 26.47 31.05
C GLN A 165 45.05 25.13 30.56
N ALA A 166 45.56 24.00 31.08
CA ALA A 166 45.04 22.67 30.77
C ALA A 166 43.61 22.47 31.30
N ASP A 167 43.35 22.85 32.55
CA ASP A 167 42.01 22.82 33.16
C ASP A 167 41.01 23.67 32.36
N ALA A 168 41.38 24.91 32.00
CA ALA A 168 40.51 25.79 31.22
C ALA A 168 40.21 25.24 29.81
N ALA A 169 41.20 24.63 29.15
CA ALA A 169 41.01 24.00 27.84
C ALA A 169 40.12 22.75 27.92
N PHE A 170 40.28 21.95 28.99
CA PHE A 170 39.45 20.78 29.24
C PHE A 170 37.99 21.16 29.57
N GLU A 171 37.77 22.20 30.39
CA GLU A 171 36.42 22.73 30.66
C GLU A 171 35.71 23.25 29.40
N GLU A 172 36.44 23.87 28.48
CA GLU A 172 35.90 24.30 27.18
C GLU A 172 35.54 23.08 26.32
N PHE A 173 36.41 22.06 26.24
CA PHE A 173 36.11 20.81 25.55
C PHE A 173 34.85 20.14 26.10
N GLU A 174 34.68 20.03 27.42
CA GLU A 174 33.46 19.47 28.02
C GLU A 174 32.21 20.25 27.65
N ARG A 175 32.28 21.59 27.65
CA ARG A 175 31.17 22.46 27.25
C ARG A 175 30.80 22.24 25.78
N GLN A 176 31.78 22.21 24.88
CA GLN A 176 31.55 21.97 23.46
C GLN A 176 31.05 20.55 23.19
N SER A 177 31.56 19.54 23.90
CA SER A 177 31.08 18.16 23.79
C SER A 177 29.60 18.02 24.19
N ARG A 178 29.20 18.64 25.32
CA ARG A 178 27.78 18.65 25.74
C ARG A 178 26.89 19.38 24.75
N PHE A 179 27.39 20.45 24.13
CA PHE A 179 26.67 21.21 23.11
C PHE A 179 26.50 20.39 21.82
N ALA A 180 27.58 19.79 21.31
CA ALA A 180 27.56 18.92 20.14
C ALA A 180 26.62 17.72 20.33
N ALA A 181 26.66 17.05 21.48
CA ALA A 181 25.76 15.93 21.78
C ALA A 181 24.28 16.34 21.81
N ARG A 182 23.96 17.54 22.31
CA ARG A 182 22.58 18.08 22.26
C ARG A 182 22.17 18.41 20.83
N ALA A 183 23.04 19.07 20.08
CA ALA A 183 22.78 19.43 18.69
C ALA A 183 22.54 18.19 17.81
N GLU A 184 23.35 17.15 17.96
CA GLU A 184 23.20 15.88 17.23
C GLU A 184 21.86 15.19 17.54
N ARG A 185 21.47 15.14 18.82
CA ARG A 185 20.18 14.54 19.23
C ARG A 185 18.98 15.30 18.66
N ASP A 186 19.07 16.63 18.57
CA ASP A 186 17.95 17.50 18.21
C ASP A 186 17.83 17.72 16.68
N THR A 187 18.67 17.05 15.88
CA THR A 187 18.69 17.11 14.40
C THR A 187 17.34 16.79 13.75
N ARG A 188 16.60 15.79 14.27
CA ARG A 188 15.29 15.40 13.73
C ARG A 188 14.19 16.36 14.19
N VAL A 189 13.40 16.85 13.23
CA VAL A 189 12.35 17.82 13.51
C VAL A 189 11.03 17.11 13.76
N LYS A 190 10.36 17.49 14.84
CA LYS A 190 8.98 17.08 15.14
C LYS A 190 8.13 18.32 15.36
N ILE A 191 6.94 18.34 14.77
CA ILE A 191 5.96 19.41 14.95
C ILE A 191 4.92 18.93 15.97
N GLY A 192 4.94 19.52 17.16
CA GLY A 192 3.90 19.32 18.18
C GLY A 192 2.74 20.32 18.02
N GLY A 193 1.64 20.07 18.73
CA GLY A 193 0.46 20.94 18.77
C GLY A 193 -0.81 20.24 18.28
N GLY A 194 -1.98 20.79 18.66
CA GLY A 194 -3.28 20.21 18.34
C GLY A 194 -3.69 19.06 19.26
N PHE A 195 -4.68 18.26 18.82
CA PHE A 195 -5.31 17.20 19.63
C PHE A 195 -4.61 15.83 19.54
N ALA A 196 -3.57 15.70 18.73
CA ALA A 196 -2.94 14.41 18.39
C ALA A 196 -1.43 14.41 18.70
N LYS A 197 -0.79 13.27 18.42
CA LYS A 197 0.67 13.11 18.56
C LYS A 197 1.42 14.04 17.61
N ALA A 198 2.64 14.42 18.01
CA ALA A 198 3.54 15.21 17.18
C ALA A 198 3.81 14.54 15.82
N ALA A 199 3.82 15.33 14.76
CA ALA A 199 4.12 14.90 13.39
C ALA A 199 5.65 14.86 13.16
N GLY A 200 6.11 13.78 12.55
CA GLY A 200 7.50 13.55 12.14
C GLY A 200 7.57 13.18 10.66
N LEU A 201 8.69 13.44 10.00
CA LEU A 201 8.99 12.81 8.71
C LEU A 201 9.23 11.30 8.93
N ARG A 202 8.89 10.51 7.91
CA ARG A 202 9.07 9.05 7.92
C ARG A 202 10.03 8.66 6.81
N ASP A 203 10.92 7.73 7.13
CA ASP A 203 11.78 7.08 6.16
C ASP A 203 10.95 6.08 5.32
N VAL A 204 11.00 6.26 4.00
CA VAL A 204 10.32 5.39 3.03
C VAL A 204 11.39 4.82 2.10
N GLU A 205 11.61 3.52 2.18
CA GLU A 205 12.47 2.79 1.26
C GLU A 205 11.66 2.41 0.01
N THR A 206 12.12 2.87 -1.16
CA THR A 206 11.55 2.48 -2.45
C THR A 206 12.58 1.62 -3.18
N LEU A 207 12.22 0.36 -3.44
CA LEU A 207 13.07 -0.57 -4.17
C LEU A 207 12.87 -0.39 -5.67
N HIS A 208 13.96 -0.14 -6.38
CA HIS A 208 13.99 -0.09 -7.84
C HIS A 208 14.58 -1.39 -8.38
N LEU A 209 13.93 -1.98 -9.38
CA LEU A 209 14.41 -3.20 -10.02
C LEU A 209 15.19 -2.83 -11.28
N ASP A 210 16.51 -2.77 -11.17
CA ASP A 210 17.38 -2.35 -12.28
C ASP A 210 17.63 -3.48 -13.29
N SER A 211 17.76 -4.73 -12.80
CA SER A 211 18.01 -5.89 -13.65
C SER A 211 17.23 -7.11 -13.18
N TYR A 212 16.22 -7.49 -13.98
CA TYR A 212 15.40 -8.67 -13.74
C TYR A 212 16.24 -9.95 -13.64
N ASN A 213 17.22 -10.13 -14.53
CA ASN A 213 18.01 -11.37 -14.59
C ASN A 213 18.88 -11.56 -13.33
N LEU A 214 19.54 -10.49 -12.87
CA LEU A 214 20.37 -10.56 -11.67
C LEU A 214 19.50 -10.77 -10.42
N ALA A 215 18.37 -10.07 -10.32
CA ALA A 215 17.44 -10.21 -9.20
C ALA A 215 16.85 -11.63 -9.13
N LEU A 216 16.37 -12.16 -10.26
CA LEU A 216 15.82 -13.53 -10.32
C LEU A 216 16.89 -14.57 -10.00
N LYS A 217 18.14 -14.38 -10.45
CA LYS A 217 19.25 -15.28 -10.13
C LYS A 217 19.61 -15.25 -8.65
N ALA A 218 19.56 -14.08 -8.01
CA ALA A 218 19.87 -13.93 -6.60
C ALA A 218 18.74 -14.44 -5.68
N ILE A 219 17.48 -14.17 -6.03
CA ILE A 219 16.31 -14.59 -5.24
C ILE A 219 16.05 -16.10 -5.39
N GLY A 220 16.28 -16.65 -6.58
CA GLY A 220 15.98 -18.04 -6.90
C GLY A 220 14.48 -18.29 -7.17
N PRO A 221 14.11 -19.54 -7.53
CA PRO A 221 12.74 -19.90 -7.84
C PRO A 221 11.87 -19.91 -6.58
N ASN A 222 10.72 -19.26 -6.65
CA ASN A 222 9.69 -19.31 -5.61
C ASN A 222 8.28 -19.24 -6.23
N ASP A 223 7.25 -19.55 -5.43
CA ASP A 223 5.86 -19.59 -5.92
C ASP A 223 5.38 -18.23 -6.46
N LYS A 224 5.79 -17.13 -5.83
CA LYS A 224 5.40 -15.77 -6.27
C LYS A 224 5.95 -15.43 -7.65
N ILE A 225 7.20 -15.81 -7.91
CA ILE A 225 7.85 -15.64 -9.21
C ILE A 225 7.18 -16.54 -10.25
N ARG A 226 6.89 -17.81 -9.90
CA ARG A 226 6.16 -18.72 -10.79
C ARG A 226 4.81 -18.14 -11.21
N ASP A 227 4.01 -17.68 -10.25
CA ASP A 227 2.67 -17.16 -10.52
C ASP A 227 2.72 -15.86 -11.34
N ALA A 228 3.70 -14.99 -11.07
CA ALA A 228 3.95 -13.80 -11.88
C ALA A 228 4.35 -14.14 -13.32
N ILE A 229 5.22 -15.15 -13.52
CA ILE A 229 5.62 -15.63 -14.84
C ILE A 229 4.43 -16.22 -15.58
N LEU A 230 3.60 -17.05 -14.93
CA LEU A 230 2.40 -17.62 -15.55
C LEU A 230 1.38 -16.54 -15.94
N SER A 231 1.23 -15.49 -15.13
CA SER A 231 0.40 -14.33 -15.47
C SER A 231 0.95 -13.61 -16.70
N ALA A 232 2.25 -13.28 -16.71
CA ALA A 232 2.89 -12.63 -17.83
C ALA A 232 2.86 -13.49 -19.11
N ALA A 233 2.97 -14.81 -18.99
CA ALA A 233 2.86 -15.74 -20.12
C ALA A 233 1.48 -15.74 -20.77
N ARG A 234 0.41 -15.58 -19.99
CA ARG A 234 -0.96 -15.42 -20.53
C ARG A 234 -1.09 -14.12 -21.32
N ASP A 235 -0.51 -13.02 -20.83
CA ASP A 235 -0.55 -11.74 -21.53
C ASP A 235 0.34 -11.75 -22.79
N TYR A 236 1.52 -12.38 -22.72
CA TYR A 236 2.37 -12.64 -23.90
C TYR A 236 1.59 -13.39 -24.98
N ARG A 237 0.87 -14.44 -24.59
CA ARG A 237 0.05 -15.21 -25.53
C ARG A 237 -1.05 -14.39 -26.20
N LYS A 238 -1.72 -13.49 -25.47
CA LYS A 238 -2.72 -12.61 -26.07
C LYS A 238 -2.12 -11.71 -27.16
N LEU A 239 -0.87 -11.28 -26.96
CA LEU A 239 -0.18 -10.38 -27.88
C LEU A 239 0.47 -11.11 -29.06
N HIS A 240 1.01 -12.32 -28.84
CA HIS A 240 1.84 -13.03 -29.81
C HIS A 240 1.19 -14.30 -30.38
N GLY A 241 0.02 -14.72 -29.88
CA GLY A 241 -0.68 -15.93 -30.32
C GLY A 241 -0.17 -17.22 -29.66
N ASP A 242 1.13 -17.28 -29.35
CA ASP A 242 1.80 -18.46 -28.79
C ASP A 242 2.28 -18.25 -27.35
N LEU A 243 2.55 -19.36 -26.64
CA LEU A 243 3.12 -19.31 -25.30
C LEU A 243 4.62 -19.04 -25.35
N PRO A 244 5.18 -18.33 -24.35
CA PRO A 244 6.62 -18.15 -24.26
C PRO A 244 7.32 -19.50 -24.00
N PRO A 245 8.57 -19.68 -24.46
CA PRO A 245 9.35 -20.89 -24.19
C PRO A 245 9.40 -21.23 -22.70
N GLY A 246 9.19 -22.50 -22.36
CA GLY A 246 9.17 -22.97 -20.96
C GLY A 246 7.79 -22.96 -20.29
N VAL A 247 6.73 -22.52 -20.97
CA VAL A 247 5.34 -22.60 -20.50
C VAL A 247 4.50 -23.42 -21.47
N SER A 248 3.80 -24.45 -20.97
CA SER A 248 2.87 -25.28 -21.75
C SER A 248 1.43 -25.13 -21.25
N ALA A 249 0.44 -25.29 -22.13
CA ALA A 249 -0.98 -25.33 -21.77
C ALA A 249 -1.62 -26.66 -22.17
N THR A 250 -2.48 -27.18 -21.31
CA THR A 250 -3.35 -28.34 -21.57
C THR A 250 -4.80 -27.86 -21.69
N TYR A 251 -5.55 -28.44 -22.64
CA TYR A 251 -6.95 -28.09 -22.88
C TYR A 251 -7.87 -29.24 -22.55
N GLU A 252 -8.88 -28.95 -21.74
CA GLU A 252 -9.99 -29.85 -21.45
C GLU A 252 -11.28 -29.11 -21.87
N ARG A 253 -12.05 -29.65 -22.83
CA ARG A 253 -13.38 -29.11 -23.16
C ARG A 253 -14.38 -29.65 -22.14
N LYS A 254 -15.11 -28.75 -21.49
CA LYS A 254 -16.22 -29.06 -20.57
C LYS A 254 -17.50 -28.45 -21.14
N LEU A 255 -18.63 -29.13 -20.93
CA LEU A 255 -19.97 -28.62 -21.20
C LEU A 255 -20.31 -27.49 -20.24
#